data_AF-A0A932SS89-F1
#
_entry.id   AF-A0A932SS89-F1
#
_cell.length_a   1.000
_cell.length_b   1.000
_cell.length_c   1.000
_cell.angle_alpha   90.00
_cell.angle_beta   90.00
_cell.angle_gamma   90.00
#
_symmetry.space_group_name_H-M   'P 1'
#
loop_
_entity.id
_entity.type
_entity.pdbx_description
1 polymer ?
#
loop_
_entity_poly.entity_id
_entity_poly.type
_entity_poly.pdbx_seq_one_letter_code
_entity_poly.pdbx_strand_id
1 'polypeptide(L)'
;MRLATVVAALALAGCAATAPYRTIELAFDGQAQAIDPRAPPDELAIAQVAARLIHDRLGLPFPAATTLHLYASQASFAEGLSREAGMDGDAAWSRSRFASGFSSPHGIFLRADRLASMSAVDRVGTIAHELTHIAQGEMRRGGRGAAAQWIHEGHADWVKFRVIEMLGLRTYAASRAEVWRSALRSPTPIQRFPSLVDLSRADQWTEARGRLGSAATYGQAFLAVDALVEGYGIERLHEFLRRFSLDAPPASHWRAVFPVPFARFVQHFRARLEAWPESRLESPR
;
A
#
# COMPACT_ATOMS: atom_id res chain seq x y z
N MET A 1 -51.85 -24.61 -52.27
CA MET A 1 -51.61 -24.72 -50.81
C MET A 1 -50.13 -24.46 -50.54
N ARG A 2 -49.79 -23.30 -49.97
CA ARG A 2 -48.42 -22.94 -49.58
C ARG A 2 -48.28 -23.13 -48.07
N LEU A 3 -47.46 -24.08 -47.63
CA LEU A 3 -47.06 -24.19 -46.23
C LEU A 3 -45.99 -23.13 -45.96
N ALA A 4 -46.28 -22.21 -45.05
CA ALA A 4 -45.32 -21.23 -44.55
C ALA A 4 -44.52 -21.85 -43.40
N THR A 5 -43.21 -21.95 -43.55
CA THR A 5 -42.27 -22.32 -42.49
C THR A 5 -42.02 -21.10 -41.62
N VAL A 6 -42.46 -21.14 -40.36
CA VAL A 6 -42.10 -20.13 -39.36
C VAL A 6 -40.74 -20.50 -38.77
N VAL A 7 -39.71 -19.71 -39.08
CA VAL A 7 -38.41 -19.77 -38.41
C VAL A 7 -38.49 -18.92 -37.16
N ALA A 8 -38.47 -19.56 -35.99
CA ALA A 8 -38.37 -18.87 -34.71
C ALA A 8 -36.92 -18.42 -34.50
N ALA A 9 -36.68 -17.11 -34.56
CA ALA A 9 -35.40 -16.52 -34.18
C ALA A 9 -35.32 -16.49 -32.63
N LEU A 10 -34.49 -17.37 -32.07
CA LEU A 10 -34.07 -17.28 -30.66
C LEU A 10 -33.08 -16.12 -30.52
N ALA A 11 -33.57 -14.98 -30.04
CA ALA A 11 -32.72 -13.90 -29.58
C ALA A 11 -32.03 -14.33 -28.28
N LEU A 12 -30.77 -14.74 -28.38
CA LEU A 12 -29.88 -14.85 -27.23
C LEU A 12 -29.61 -13.43 -26.72
N ALA A 13 -30.36 -13.02 -25.70
CA ALA A 13 -29.98 -11.91 -24.85
C ALA A 13 -28.71 -12.35 -24.08
N GLY A 14 -27.54 -12.11 -24.67
CA GLY A 14 -26.29 -12.20 -23.95
C GLY A 14 -26.29 -11.15 -22.86
N CYS A 15 -26.56 -11.55 -21.62
CA CYS A 15 -26.15 -10.77 -20.46
C CYS A 15 -24.66 -10.49 -20.67
N ALA A 16 -24.28 -9.23 -20.84
CA ALA A 16 -22.89 -8.82 -20.85
C ALA A 16 -22.31 -9.18 -19.48
N ALA A 17 -21.73 -10.38 -19.37
CA ALA A 17 -21.01 -10.78 -18.18
C ALA A 17 -19.85 -9.79 -18.05
N THR A 18 -19.86 -9.01 -16.97
CA THR A 18 -18.73 -8.17 -16.61
C THR A 18 -17.49 -9.04 -16.55
N ALA A 19 -16.44 -8.67 -17.31
CA ALA A 19 -15.20 -9.44 -17.33
C ALA A 19 -14.67 -9.63 -15.90
N PRO A 20 -14.17 -10.83 -15.55
CA PRO A 20 -13.75 -11.12 -14.18
C PRO A 20 -12.54 -10.28 -13.74
N TYR A 21 -11.83 -9.68 -14.70
CA TYR A 21 -10.77 -8.72 -14.46
C TYR A 21 -10.64 -7.71 -15.60
N ARG A 22 -9.95 -6.60 -15.33
CA ARG A 22 -9.53 -5.58 -16.30
C ARG A 22 -8.06 -5.26 -16.07
N THR A 23 -7.28 -5.23 -17.12
CA THR A 23 -5.86 -4.83 -17.09
C THR A 23 -5.70 -3.46 -17.72
N ILE A 24 -4.91 -2.59 -17.10
CA ILE A 24 -4.67 -1.22 -17.58
C ILE A 24 -3.19 -0.89 -17.42
N GLU A 25 -2.57 -0.31 -18.44
CA GLU A 25 -1.22 0.22 -18.31
C GLU A 25 -1.25 1.62 -17.69
N LEU A 26 -0.44 1.81 -16.65
CA LEU A 26 -0.15 3.11 -16.08
C LEU A 26 1.03 3.70 -16.85
N ALA A 27 0.76 4.77 -17.59
CA ALA A 27 1.77 5.61 -18.19
C ALA A 27 2.23 6.66 -17.17
N PHE A 28 3.55 6.74 -16.99
CA PHE A 28 4.18 7.77 -16.15
C PHE A 28 4.70 8.95 -17.00
N ASP A 29 4.75 8.78 -18.32
CA ASP A 29 5.06 9.80 -19.31
C ASP A 29 3.78 10.39 -19.93
N GLY A 30 3.60 11.71 -19.79
CA GLY A 30 2.51 12.45 -20.42
C GLY A 30 1.70 13.36 -19.50
N GLN A 31 0.83 14.17 -20.10
CA GLN A 31 -0.07 15.06 -19.37
C GLN A 31 -1.10 14.23 -18.59
N ALA A 32 -1.34 14.64 -17.34
CA ALA A 32 -2.39 14.06 -16.51
C ALA A 32 -3.73 14.08 -17.25
N GLN A 33 -4.35 12.91 -17.42
CA GLN A 33 -5.73 12.88 -17.87
C GLN A 33 -6.58 13.60 -16.81
N ALA A 34 -7.38 14.58 -17.24
CA ALA A 34 -8.23 15.33 -16.35
C ALA A 34 -9.21 14.37 -15.66
N ILE A 35 -9.28 14.41 -14.33
CA ILE A 35 -10.32 13.69 -13.59
C ILE A 35 -11.64 14.38 -13.93
N ASP A 36 -12.60 13.64 -14.48
CA ASP A 36 -13.97 14.14 -14.60
C ASP A 36 -14.60 14.17 -13.20
N PRO A 37 -14.91 15.34 -12.62
CA PRO A 37 -15.48 15.45 -11.29
C PRO A 37 -16.93 14.91 -11.21
N ARG A 38 -17.55 14.59 -12.35
CA ARG A 38 -18.92 14.05 -12.45
C ARG A 38 -18.94 12.53 -12.65
N ALA A 39 -17.80 11.91 -12.97
CA ALA A 39 -17.69 10.47 -13.11
C ALA A 39 -17.49 9.81 -11.73
N PRO A 40 -18.01 8.60 -11.49
CA PRO A 40 -17.61 7.80 -10.33
C PRO A 40 -16.09 7.66 -10.32
N PRO A 41 -15.43 7.64 -9.14
CA PRO A 41 -13.99 7.56 -9.07
C PRO A 41 -13.48 6.30 -9.77
N ASP A 42 -12.84 6.49 -10.93
CA ASP A 42 -12.17 5.46 -11.72
C ASP A 42 -10.84 5.10 -11.05
N GLU A 43 -10.62 3.82 -10.73
CA GLU A 43 -9.37 3.33 -10.16
C GLU A 43 -8.16 3.71 -11.02
N LEU A 44 -8.34 3.79 -12.34
CA LEU A 44 -7.28 4.25 -13.24
C LEU A 44 -6.93 5.73 -12.98
N ALA A 45 -7.93 6.60 -12.90
CA ALA A 45 -7.72 8.02 -12.66
C ALA A 45 -7.05 8.27 -11.30
N ILE A 46 -7.47 7.53 -10.26
CA ILE A 46 -6.84 7.58 -8.94
C ILE A 46 -5.38 7.11 -9.04
N ALA A 47 -5.12 5.96 -9.67
CA ALA A 47 -3.77 5.41 -9.79
C ALA A 47 -2.83 6.33 -10.56
N GLN A 48 -3.30 6.92 -11.67
CA GLN A 48 -2.53 7.87 -12.46
C GLN A 48 -2.17 9.14 -11.69
N VAL A 49 -3.12 9.73 -10.96
CA VAL A 49 -2.85 10.94 -10.17
C VAL A 49 -1.95 10.63 -8.98
N ALA A 50 -2.20 9.54 -8.26
CA ALA A 50 -1.36 9.12 -7.14
C ALA A 50 0.07 8.83 -7.61
N ALA A 51 0.25 8.10 -8.72
CA ALA A 51 1.55 7.81 -9.32
C ALA A 51 2.35 9.10 -9.61
N ARG A 52 1.73 10.09 -10.26
CA ARG A 52 2.38 11.38 -10.54
C ARG A 52 2.73 12.14 -9.27
N LEU A 53 1.85 12.21 -8.29
CA LEU A 53 2.16 12.86 -7.01
C LEU A 53 3.35 12.18 -6.31
N ILE A 54 3.37 10.84 -6.32
CA ILE A 54 4.47 10.06 -5.76
C ILE A 54 5.79 10.33 -6.52
N HIS A 55 5.73 10.41 -7.85
CA HIS A 55 6.90 10.67 -8.67
C HIS A 55 7.40 12.12 -8.55
N ASP A 56 6.56 13.09 -8.90
CA ASP A 56 6.93 14.49 -9.09
C ASP A 56 7.09 15.24 -7.77
N ARG A 57 6.33 14.86 -6.73
CA ARG A 57 6.28 15.60 -5.45
C ARG A 57 7.03 14.89 -4.33
N LEU A 58 7.11 13.57 -4.37
CA LEU A 58 7.83 12.77 -3.37
C LEU A 58 9.15 12.18 -3.89
N GLY A 59 9.46 12.35 -5.18
CA GLY A 59 10.75 11.95 -5.75
C GLY A 59 10.98 10.45 -5.77
N LEU A 60 9.91 9.64 -5.78
CA LEU A 60 10.06 8.19 -5.86
C LEU A 60 10.11 7.74 -7.33
N PRO A 61 11.01 6.81 -7.67
CA PRO A 61 11.12 6.31 -9.03
C PRO A 61 9.99 5.32 -9.34
N PHE A 62 9.60 5.22 -10.60
CA PHE A 62 8.75 4.16 -11.12
C PHE A 62 9.42 3.49 -12.32
N PRO A 63 9.11 2.21 -12.62
CA PRO A 63 9.49 1.62 -13.89
C PRO A 63 8.77 2.33 -15.05
N ALA A 64 9.30 2.18 -16.27
CA ALA A 64 8.75 2.83 -17.47
C ALA A 64 7.26 2.49 -17.72
N ALA A 65 6.85 1.28 -17.35
CA ALA A 65 5.46 0.85 -17.39
C ALA A 65 5.11 0.12 -16.08
N THR A 66 3.88 0.30 -15.61
CA THR A 66 3.32 -0.48 -14.50
C THR A 66 1.92 -0.91 -14.88
N THR A 67 1.60 -2.18 -14.67
CA THR A 67 0.28 -2.72 -14.99
C THR A 67 -0.62 -2.68 -13.76
N LEU A 68 -1.86 -2.23 -13.95
CA LEU A 68 -2.93 -2.26 -12.98
C LEU A 68 -3.92 -3.38 -13.33
N HIS A 69 -4.10 -4.33 -12.42
CA HIS A 69 -4.99 -5.46 -12.56
C HIS A 69 -6.17 -5.27 -11.60
N LEU A 70 -7.36 -5.06 -12.14
CA LEU A 70 -8.61 -4.86 -11.38
C LEU A 70 -9.44 -6.13 -11.44
N TYR A 71 -9.65 -6.79 -10.32
CA TYR A 71 -10.42 -8.04 -10.24
C TYR A 71 -11.79 -7.78 -9.65
N ALA A 72 -12.83 -8.32 -10.30
CA ALA A 72 -14.23 -8.04 -9.97
C ALA A 72 -14.68 -8.64 -8.62
N SER A 73 -13.96 -9.63 -8.10
CA SER A 73 -14.31 -10.36 -6.87
C SER A 73 -13.08 -10.89 -6.12
N GLN A 74 -13.29 -11.37 -4.89
CA GLN A 74 -12.27 -12.12 -4.15
C GLN A 74 -11.73 -13.32 -4.93
N ALA A 75 -12.61 -14.09 -5.60
CA ALA A 75 -12.21 -15.31 -6.30
C ALA A 75 -11.31 -15.01 -7.49
N SER A 76 -11.72 -14.07 -8.35
CA SER A 76 -10.89 -13.61 -9.47
C SER A 76 -9.58 -12.98 -9.00
N PHE A 77 -9.58 -12.28 -7.86
CA PHE A 77 -8.36 -11.72 -7.27
C PHE A 77 -7.39 -12.80 -6.79
N ALA A 78 -7.88 -13.83 -6.08
CA ALA A 78 -7.04 -14.95 -5.66
C ALA A 78 -6.43 -15.69 -6.87
N GLU A 79 -7.22 -15.88 -7.93
CA GLU A 79 -6.73 -16.46 -9.18
C GLU A 79 -5.63 -15.58 -9.80
N GLY A 80 -5.85 -14.27 -9.90
CA GLY A 80 -4.85 -13.32 -10.40
C GLY A 80 -3.55 -13.32 -9.60
N LEU A 81 -3.64 -13.29 -8.27
CA LEU A 81 -2.48 -13.40 -7.39
C LEU A 81 -1.69 -14.68 -7.65
N SER A 82 -2.37 -15.80 -7.92
CA SER A 82 -1.68 -17.06 -8.17
C SER A 82 -1.06 -17.10 -9.57
N ARG A 83 -1.83 -16.76 -10.61
CA ARG A 83 -1.42 -16.91 -12.01
C ARG A 83 -0.44 -15.85 -12.47
N GLU A 84 -0.63 -14.60 -12.03
CA GLU A 84 0.09 -13.44 -12.56
C GLU A 84 1.16 -12.93 -11.57
N ALA A 85 0.90 -13.01 -10.27
CA ALA A 85 1.89 -12.64 -9.25
C ALA A 85 2.74 -13.82 -8.73
N GLY A 86 2.50 -15.03 -9.25
CA GLY A 86 3.27 -16.23 -8.90
C GLY A 86 3.10 -16.70 -7.46
N MET A 87 2.00 -16.32 -6.80
CA MET A 87 1.73 -16.72 -5.43
C MET A 87 1.20 -18.17 -5.38
N ASP A 88 1.61 -18.92 -4.36
CA ASP A 88 0.99 -20.22 -4.06
C ASP A 88 -0.54 -20.08 -3.91
N GLY A 89 -1.31 -21.06 -4.38
CA GLY A 89 -2.77 -20.98 -4.45
C GLY A 89 -3.45 -20.82 -3.09
N ASP A 90 -2.99 -21.54 -2.08
CA ASP A 90 -3.53 -21.45 -0.72
C ASP A 90 -3.14 -20.11 -0.07
N ALA A 91 -1.91 -19.65 -0.31
CA ALA A 91 -1.46 -18.34 0.12
C ALA A 91 -2.26 -17.20 -0.55
N ALA A 92 -2.51 -17.31 -1.86
CA ALA A 92 -3.30 -16.36 -2.63
C ALA A 92 -4.74 -16.30 -2.15
N TRP A 93 -5.38 -17.45 -1.95
CA TRP A 93 -6.73 -17.53 -1.38
C TRP A 93 -6.77 -16.94 0.02
N SER A 94 -5.80 -17.29 0.87
CA SER A 94 -5.73 -16.77 2.24
C SER A 94 -5.61 -15.26 2.28
N ARG A 95 -4.70 -14.70 1.48
CA ARG A 95 -4.50 -13.25 1.35
C ARG A 95 -5.72 -12.55 0.79
N SER A 96 -6.38 -13.15 -0.20
CA SER A 96 -7.55 -12.57 -0.85
C SER A 96 -8.67 -12.22 0.12
N ARG A 97 -8.82 -12.94 1.25
CA ARG A 97 -9.88 -12.70 2.24
C ARG A 97 -9.80 -11.32 2.90
N PHE A 98 -8.60 -10.78 3.07
CA PHE A 98 -8.39 -9.54 3.82
C PHE A 98 -7.71 -8.44 3.02
N ALA A 99 -6.93 -8.75 1.99
CA ALA A 99 -6.27 -7.76 1.16
C ALA A 99 -7.26 -7.02 0.26
N SER A 100 -7.00 -5.74 0.01
CA SER A 100 -7.71 -4.93 -1.00
C SER A 100 -6.83 -4.62 -2.20
N GLY A 101 -5.52 -4.68 -2.00
CA GLY A 101 -4.49 -4.55 -3.02
C GLY A 101 -3.31 -5.47 -2.72
N PHE A 102 -2.46 -5.65 -3.72
CA PHE A 102 -1.16 -6.29 -3.61
C PHE A 102 -0.27 -5.79 -4.74
N SER A 103 1.01 -5.61 -4.45
CA SER A 103 2.01 -5.19 -5.44
C SER A 103 3.07 -6.25 -5.65
N SER A 104 3.47 -6.45 -6.90
CA SER A 104 4.54 -7.36 -7.29
C SER A 104 5.37 -6.73 -8.42
N PRO A 105 6.49 -7.37 -8.83
CA PRO A 105 7.23 -6.95 -10.02
C PRO A 105 6.38 -6.90 -11.31
N HIS A 106 5.24 -7.59 -11.34
CA HIS A 106 4.33 -7.64 -12.50
C HIS A 106 3.26 -6.55 -12.48
N GLY A 107 3.16 -5.75 -11.41
CA GLY A 107 2.19 -4.66 -11.33
C GLY A 107 1.44 -4.65 -10.00
N ILE A 108 0.30 -3.96 -10.02
CA ILE A 108 -0.60 -3.80 -8.88
C ILE A 108 -1.88 -4.58 -9.13
N PHE A 109 -2.25 -5.40 -8.16
CA PHE A 109 -3.43 -6.26 -8.17
C PHE A 109 -4.42 -5.67 -7.17
N LEU A 110 -5.64 -5.35 -7.61
CA LEU A 110 -6.65 -4.68 -6.81
C LEU A 110 -7.99 -5.43 -6.83
N ARG A 111 -8.67 -5.48 -5.69
CA ARG A 111 -10.04 -6.00 -5.55
C ARG A 111 -11.08 -4.92 -5.77
N ALA A 112 -11.66 -4.85 -6.96
CA ALA A 112 -12.61 -3.82 -7.35
C ALA A 112 -13.88 -3.82 -6.48
N ASP A 113 -14.42 -5.00 -6.14
CA ASP A 113 -15.56 -5.16 -5.22
C ASP A 113 -15.31 -4.49 -3.87
N ARG A 114 -14.10 -4.66 -3.35
CA ARG A 114 -13.70 -4.13 -2.05
C ARG A 114 -13.40 -2.64 -2.13
N LEU A 115 -12.73 -2.19 -3.19
CA LEU A 115 -12.52 -0.75 -3.41
C LEU A 115 -13.84 0.00 -3.58
N ALA A 116 -14.86 -0.61 -4.20
CA ALA A 116 -16.17 0.00 -4.39
C ALA A 116 -16.97 0.22 -3.10
N SER A 117 -16.67 -0.55 -2.05
CA SER A 117 -17.30 -0.36 -0.73
C SER A 117 -16.53 0.58 0.19
N MET A 118 -15.36 1.08 -0.23
CA MET A 118 -14.53 1.99 0.54
C MET A 118 -14.98 3.45 0.43
N SER A 119 -14.64 4.24 1.45
CA SER A 119 -14.65 5.69 1.32
C SER A 119 -13.62 6.15 0.26
N ALA A 120 -13.81 7.34 -0.31
CA ALA A 120 -12.85 7.90 -1.27
C ALA A 120 -11.42 7.99 -0.68
N VAL A 121 -11.31 8.36 0.60
CA VAL A 121 -10.03 8.45 1.32
C VAL A 121 -9.35 7.08 1.39
N ASP A 122 -10.09 6.03 1.74
CA ASP A 122 -9.52 4.68 1.89
C ASP A 122 -9.17 4.05 0.54
N ARG A 123 -9.98 4.31 -0.49
CA ARG A 123 -9.71 3.87 -1.87
C ARG A 123 -8.43 4.51 -2.41
N VAL A 124 -8.31 5.84 -2.32
CA VAL A 124 -7.09 6.57 -2.70
C VAL A 124 -5.90 6.09 -1.89
N GLY A 125 -6.08 5.92 -0.58
CA GLY A 125 -5.02 5.47 0.30
C GLY A 125 -4.51 4.08 -0.04
N THR A 126 -5.39 3.14 -0.35
CA THR A 126 -5.03 1.78 -0.77
C THR A 126 -4.19 1.82 -2.05
N ILE A 127 -4.65 2.54 -3.07
CA ILE A 127 -3.94 2.62 -4.35
C ILE A 127 -2.57 3.31 -4.20
N ALA A 128 -2.48 4.40 -3.43
CA ALA A 128 -1.21 5.08 -3.16
C ALA A 128 -0.21 4.21 -2.37
N HIS A 129 -0.71 3.41 -1.41
CA HIS A 129 0.10 2.46 -0.66
C HIS A 129 0.71 1.41 -1.59
N GLU A 130 -0.10 0.78 -2.45
CA GLU A 130 0.38 -0.22 -3.41
C GLU A 130 1.37 0.37 -4.43
N LEU A 131 1.08 1.56 -4.99
CA LEU A 131 2.03 2.26 -5.87
C LEU A 131 3.37 2.53 -5.19
N THR A 132 3.39 2.75 -3.88
CA THR A 132 4.64 2.95 -3.15
C THR A 132 5.51 1.70 -3.16
N HIS A 133 4.92 0.50 -3.14
CA HIS A 133 5.68 -0.75 -3.23
C HIS A 133 6.34 -0.93 -4.60
N ILE A 134 5.67 -0.51 -5.68
CA ILE A 134 6.29 -0.46 -7.02
C ILE A 134 7.52 0.45 -7.00
N ALA A 135 7.38 1.65 -6.42
CA ALA A 135 8.48 2.59 -6.32
C ALA A 135 9.63 2.10 -5.43
N GLN A 136 9.32 1.44 -4.32
CA GLN A 136 10.31 0.79 -3.45
C GLN A 136 11.04 -0.36 -4.17
N GLY A 137 10.34 -1.10 -5.03
CA GLY A 137 10.93 -2.12 -5.91
C GLY A 137 11.97 -1.51 -6.85
N GLU A 138 11.64 -0.38 -7.47
CA GLU A 138 12.55 0.34 -8.36
C GLU A 138 13.75 0.94 -7.62
N MET A 139 13.55 1.50 -6.42
CA MET A 139 14.65 2.02 -5.57
C MET A 139 15.74 0.98 -5.27
N ARG A 140 15.36 -0.30 -5.12
CA ARG A 140 16.29 -1.40 -4.80
C ARG A 140 16.70 -2.23 -6.02
N ARG A 141 16.32 -1.81 -7.24
CA ARG A 141 16.59 -2.57 -8.47
C ARG A 141 18.08 -2.90 -8.58
N GLY A 142 18.38 -4.15 -8.95
CA GLY A 142 19.74 -4.69 -9.04
C GLY A 142 20.27 -5.32 -7.74
N GLY A 143 19.66 -5.03 -6.59
CA GLY A 143 20.04 -5.63 -5.31
C GLY A 143 19.23 -6.86 -4.93
N ARG A 144 19.83 -7.72 -4.10
CA ARG A 144 19.19 -8.95 -3.57
C ARG A 144 18.54 -8.77 -2.20
N GLY A 145 18.88 -7.69 -1.50
CA GLY A 145 18.35 -7.38 -0.18
C GLY A 145 17.00 -6.69 -0.22
N ALA A 146 16.34 -6.65 0.94
CA ALA A 146 15.17 -5.84 1.19
C ALA A 146 15.24 -5.22 2.58
N ALA A 147 14.63 -4.04 2.72
CA ALA A 147 14.47 -3.41 4.02
C ALA A 147 13.56 -4.26 4.93
N ALA A 148 13.68 -4.05 6.25
CA ALA A 148 12.83 -4.71 7.23
C ALA A 148 11.34 -4.45 6.93
N GLN A 149 10.46 -5.45 7.12
CA GLN A 149 9.05 -5.33 6.72
C GLN A 149 8.37 -4.10 7.33
N TRP A 150 8.59 -3.79 8.61
CA TRP A 150 8.03 -2.61 9.24
C TRP A 150 8.40 -1.29 8.54
N ILE A 151 9.61 -1.14 8.00
CA ILE A 151 10.00 0.11 7.33
C ILE A 151 9.45 0.16 5.91
N HIS A 152 9.32 -1.01 5.26
CA HIS A 152 8.70 -1.16 3.95
C HIS A 152 7.23 -0.72 3.98
N GLU A 153 6.46 -1.29 4.92
CA GLU A 153 5.03 -1.00 5.11
C GLU A 153 4.79 0.40 5.70
N GLY A 154 5.60 0.80 6.69
CA GLY A 154 5.48 2.12 7.30
C GLY A 154 5.76 3.26 6.34
N HIS A 155 6.69 3.08 5.40
CA HIS A 155 6.95 4.05 4.33
C HIS A 155 5.81 4.11 3.32
N ALA A 156 5.23 2.97 2.96
CA ALA A 156 4.03 2.94 2.11
C ALA A 156 2.86 3.69 2.74
N ASP A 157 2.62 3.53 4.05
CA ASP A 157 1.61 4.30 4.77
C ASP A 157 1.96 5.80 4.90
N TRP A 158 3.23 6.15 5.10
CA TRP A 158 3.68 7.54 5.11
C TRP A 158 3.37 8.23 3.77
N VAL A 159 3.75 7.60 2.65
CA VAL A 159 3.48 8.11 1.30
C VAL A 159 1.99 8.23 1.04
N LYS A 160 1.21 7.19 1.38
CA LYS A 160 -0.26 7.20 1.31
C LYS A 160 -0.85 8.43 1.99
N PHE A 161 -0.45 8.76 3.22
CA PHE A 161 -1.01 9.91 3.92
C PHE A 161 -0.60 11.24 3.29
N ARG A 162 0.59 11.32 2.68
CA ARG A 162 1.02 12.51 1.92
C ARG A 162 0.23 12.67 0.63
N VAL A 163 -0.06 11.59 -0.09
CA VAL A 163 -0.92 11.63 -1.28
C VAL A 163 -2.34 12.06 -0.93
N ILE A 164 -2.91 11.49 0.14
CA ILE A 164 -4.24 11.89 0.66
C ILE A 164 -4.27 13.39 0.99
N GLU A 165 -3.22 13.92 1.61
CA GLU A 165 -3.10 15.35 1.93
C GLU A 165 -2.97 16.22 0.68
N MET A 166 -2.12 15.84 -0.28
CA MET A 166 -1.93 16.58 -1.53
C MET A 166 -3.20 16.64 -2.39
N LEU A 167 -4.09 15.67 -2.24
CA LEU A 167 -5.41 15.64 -2.88
C LEU A 167 -6.50 16.38 -2.07
N GLY A 168 -6.16 16.97 -0.92
CA GLY A 168 -7.08 17.72 -0.07
C GLY A 168 -8.13 16.86 0.64
N LEU A 169 -7.95 15.54 0.67
CA LEU A 169 -8.96 14.60 1.21
C LEU A 169 -8.92 14.49 2.73
N ARG A 170 -7.73 14.60 3.32
CA ARG A 170 -7.49 14.64 4.77
C ARG A 170 -6.09 15.18 5.03
N THR A 171 -5.92 16.02 6.05
CA THR A 171 -4.58 16.50 6.43
C THR A 171 -3.69 15.37 6.94
N TYR A 172 -2.38 15.51 6.79
CA TYR A 172 -1.42 14.54 7.32
C TYR A 172 -1.55 14.41 8.85
N ALA A 173 -1.72 15.55 9.55
CA ALA A 173 -1.94 15.58 10.99
C ALA A 173 -3.18 14.78 11.43
N ALA A 174 -4.31 14.91 10.72
CA ALA A 174 -5.52 14.15 11.03
C ALA A 174 -5.34 12.64 10.78
N SER A 175 -4.63 12.27 9.71
CA SER A 175 -4.28 10.87 9.42
C SER A 175 -3.39 10.28 10.51
N ARG A 176 -2.35 11.01 10.92
CA ARG A 176 -1.47 10.63 12.02
C ARG A 176 -2.22 10.46 13.34
N ALA A 177 -3.12 11.38 13.66
CA ALA A 177 -3.96 11.29 14.85
C ALA A 177 -4.89 10.08 14.82
N GLU A 178 -5.42 9.70 13.64
CA GLU A 178 -6.23 8.48 13.50
C GLU A 178 -5.42 7.22 13.78
N VAL A 179 -4.16 7.15 13.33
CA VAL A 179 -3.30 5.99 13.62
C VAL A 179 -3.07 5.85 15.12
N TRP A 180 -2.80 6.96 15.82
CA TRP A 180 -2.71 6.95 17.28
C TRP A 180 -4.00 6.52 17.96
N ARG A 181 -5.14 7.10 17.56
CA ARG A 181 -6.44 6.73 18.12
C ARG A 181 -6.75 5.25 17.87
N SER A 182 -6.37 4.72 16.71
CA SER A 182 -6.51 3.29 16.41
C SER A 182 -5.61 2.40 17.25
N ALA A 183 -4.39 2.85 17.57
CA ALA A 183 -3.50 2.15 18.51
C ALA A 183 -4.07 2.12 19.93
N LEU A 184 -4.61 3.24 20.42
CA LEU A 184 -5.22 3.35 21.74
C LEU A 184 -6.51 2.53 21.88
N ARG A 185 -7.31 2.43 20.81
CA ARG A 185 -8.53 1.61 20.76
C ARG A 185 -8.28 0.14 20.42
N SER A 186 -7.02 -0.25 20.20
CA SER A 186 -6.70 -1.63 19.83
C SER A 186 -7.04 -2.59 20.99
N PRO A 187 -7.64 -3.76 20.72
CA PRO A 187 -7.85 -4.78 21.75
C PRO A 187 -6.55 -5.27 22.40
N THR A 188 -5.44 -5.16 21.67
CA THR A 188 -4.10 -5.43 22.22
C THR A 188 -3.55 -4.13 22.81
N PRO A 189 -3.18 -4.08 24.10
CA PRO A 189 -2.52 -2.91 24.67
C PRO A 189 -1.19 -2.64 23.96
N ILE A 190 -0.81 -1.37 23.83
CA ILE A 190 0.46 -0.94 23.21
C ILE A 190 1.66 -1.68 23.82
N GLN A 191 1.65 -1.91 25.14
CA GLN A 191 2.66 -2.65 25.91
C GLN A 191 2.88 -4.09 25.40
N ARG A 192 1.90 -4.65 24.70
CA ARG A 192 1.94 -6.00 24.12
C ARG A 192 2.09 -5.99 22.60
N PHE A 193 2.30 -4.83 21.98
CA PHE A 193 2.68 -4.79 20.56
C PHE A 193 4.05 -5.46 20.35
N PRO A 194 4.25 -6.15 19.22
CA PRO A 194 5.54 -6.75 18.90
C PRO A 194 6.59 -5.65 18.70
N SER A 195 7.87 -5.97 18.94
CA SER A 195 8.95 -5.01 18.68
C SER A 195 9.12 -4.80 17.16
N LEU A 196 9.77 -3.71 16.76
CA LEU A 196 10.14 -3.52 15.34
C LEU A 196 11.09 -4.62 14.83
N VAL A 197 11.85 -5.25 15.72
CA VAL A 197 12.72 -6.39 15.38
C VAL A 197 11.86 -7.60 15.01
N ASP A 198 10.82 -7.89 15.79
CA ASP A 198 9.86 -8.98 15.50
C ASP A 198 9.03 -8.72 14.23
N LEU A 199 8.90 -7.45 13.85
CA LEU A 199 8.25 -7.02 12.61
C LEU A 199 9.22 -6.83 11.44
N SER A 200 10.44 -7.37 11.52
CA SER A 200 11.43 -7.18 10.46
C SER A 200 11.29 -8.16 9.29
N ARG A 201 10.67 -9.33 9.50
CA ARG A 201 10.50 -10.36 8.47
C ARG A 201 9.05 -10.48 8.02
N ALA A 202 8.84 -10.80 6.74
CA ALA A 202 7.50 -10.88 6.14
C ALA A 202 6.62 -12.01 6.72
N ASP A 203 7.21 -13.14 7.09
CA ASP A 203 6.51 -14.26 7.75
C ASP A 203 6.02 -13.87 9.15
N GLN A 204 6.92 -13.31 9.97
CA GLN A 204 6.61 -12.82 11.31
C GLN A 204 5.59 -11.67 11.28
N TRP A 205 5.71 -10.76 10.30
CA TRP A 205 4.74 -9.70 10.06
C TRP A 205 3.34 -10.27 9.77
N THR A 206 3.25 -11.27 8.89
CA THR A 206 1.98 -11.90 8.51
C THR A 206 1.31 -12.56 9.72
N GLU A 207 2.09 -13.30 10.51
CA GLU A 207 1.60 -13.91 11.76
C GLU A 207 1.12 -12.84 12.76
N ALA A 208 1.94 -11.82 13.01
CA ALA A 208 1.61 -10.72 13.91
C ALA A 208 0.35 -9.97 13.44
N ARG A 209 0.20 -9.72 12.13
CA ARG A 209 -0.96 -9.03 11.57
C ARG A 209 -2.24 -9.83 11.77
N GLY A 210 -2.17 -11.15 11.56
CA GLY A 210 -3.31 -12.06 11.76
C GLY A 210 -3.74 -12.13 13.22
N ARG A 211 -2.76 -12.17 14.14
CA ARG A 211 -3.03 -12.30 15.59
C ARG A 211 -3.38 -10.99 16.29
N LEU A 212 -2.73 -9.89 15.94
CA LEU A 212 -2.72 -8.65 16.74
C LEU A 212 -3.37 -7.44 16.04
N GLY A 213 -3.70 -7.52 14.75
CA GLY A 213 -4.39 -6.44 14.07
C GLY A 213 -3.49 -5.44 13.33
N SER A 214 -4.11 -4.50 12.60
CA SER A 214 -3.39 -3.45 11.83
C SER A 214 -2.71 -2.45 12.75
N ALA A 215 -3.33 -2.11 13.89
CA ALA A 215 -2.77 -1.11 14.80
C ALA A 215 -1.40 -1.55 15.36
N ALA A 216 -1.27 -2.82 15.75
CA ALA A 216 -0.04 -3.41 16.28
C ALA A 216 1.04 -3.67 15.21
N THR A 217 0.71 -3.56 13.92
CA THR A 217 1.61 -3.81 12.79
C THR A 217 1.78 -2.53 11.97
N TYR A 218 0.91 -2.30 10.99
CA TYR A 218 0.87 -1.11 10.13
C TYR A 218 0.91 0.20 10.91
N GLY A 219 0.09 0.34 11.96
CA GLY A 219 0.02 1.56 12.76
C GLY A 219 1.34 1.90 13.43
N GLN A 220 1.94 0.93 14.12
CA GLN A 220 3.27 1.08 14.73
C GLN A 220 4.36 1.33 13.68
N ALA A 221 4.33 0.60 12.56
CA ALA A 221 5.28 0.74 11.46
C ALA A 221 5.26 2.15 10.86
N PHE A 222 4.08 2.70 10.58
CA PHE A 222 3.90 4.08 10.17
C PHE A 222 4.48 5.05 11.20
N LEU A 223 4.12 4.89 12.49
CA LEU A 223 4.61 5.80 13.55
C LEU A 223 6.13 5.76 13.71
N ALA A 224 6.76 4.61 13.48
CA ALA A 224 8.21 4.48 13.50
C ALA A 224 8.86 5.19 12.31
N VAL A 225 8.28 5.05 11.11
CA VAL A 225 8.73 5.77 9.92
C VAL A 225 8.52 7.27 10.06
N ASP A 226 7.36 7.69 10.54
CA ASP A 226 7.05 9.09 10.86
C ASP A 226 8.09 9.68 11.83
N ALA A 227 8.49 8.94 12.87
CA ALA A 227 9.55 9.37 13.78
C ALA A 227 10.94 9.47 13.11
N LEU A 228 11.26 8.59 12.14
CA LEU A 228 12.48 8.72 11.34
C LEU A 228 12.46 9.96 10.46
N VAL A 229 11.33 10.22 9.79
CA VAL A 229 11.17 11.38 8.92
C VAL A 229 11.20 12.68 9.72
N GLU A 230 10.54 12.73 10.89
CA GLU A 230 10.61 13.87 11.80
C GLU A 230 12.04 14.16 12.28
N GLY A 231 12.81 13.11 12.58
CA GLY A 231 14.15 13.26 13.15
C GLY A 231 15.27 13.51 12.13
N TYR A 232 15.15 12.94 10.93
CA TYR A 232 16.25 12.88 9.95
C TYR A 232 15.86 13.34 8.54
N GLY A 233 14.57 13.63 8.30
CA GLY A 233 14.06 14.01 7.00
C GLY A 233 13.79 12.81 6.08
N ILE A 234 12.88 13.02 5.12
CA ILE A 234 12.46 11.99 4.18
C ILE A 234 13.59 11.55 3.23
N GLU A 235 14.47 12.48 2.84
CA GLU A 235 15.59 12.18 1.94
C GLU A 235 16.55 11.14 2.52
N ARG A 236 16.79 11.15 3.84
CA ARG A 236 17.58 10.11 4.50
C ARG A 236 16.89 8.76 4.45
N LEU A 237 15.57 8.70 4.65
CA LEU A 237 14.83 7.46 4.51
C LEU A 237 14.88 6.93 3.07
N HIS A 238 14.70 7.79 2.07
CA HIS A 238 14.84 7.41 0.67
C HIS A 238 16.25 6.93 0.34
N GLU A 239 17.29 7.59 0.83
CA GLU A 239 18.67 7.13 0.70
C GLU A 239 18.85 5.73 1.31
N PHE A 240 18.36 5.51 2.53
CA PHE A 240 18.40 4.19 3.18
C PHE A 240 17.72 3.11 2.33
N LEU A 241 16.54 3.37 1.77
CA LEU A 241 15.82 2.42 0.93
C LEU A 241 16.57 2.14 -0.39
N ARG A 242 17.12 3.17 -1.05
CA ARG A 242 17.89 3.02 -2.29
C ARG A 242 19.16 2.20 -2.11
N ARG A 243 19.78 2.23 -0.92
CA ARG A 243 21.00 1.45 -0.64
C ARG A 243 20.80 -0.06 -0.75
N PHE A 244 19.56 -0.57 -0.73
CA PHE A 244 19.29 -1.98 -0.98
C PHE A 244 19.51 -2.41 -2.44
N SER A 245 19.79 -1.47 -3.36
CA SER A 245 20.33 -1.78 -4.69
C SER A 245 21.79 -2.26 -4.66
N LEU A 246 22.50 -2.00 -3.55
CA LEU A 246 23.90 -2.40 -3.37
C LEU A 246 23.98 -3.84 -2.86
N ASP A 247 25.02 -4.56 -3.27
CA ASP A 247 25.35 -5.89 -2.73
C ASP A 247 26.12 -5.75 -1.41
N ALA A 248 25.42 -5.34 -0.35
CA ALA A 248 25.99 -5.20 0.99
C ALA A 248 25.03 -5.73 2.07
N PRO A 249 25.53 -6.10 3.27
CA PRO A 249 24.68 -6.59 4.35
C PRO A 249 23.66 -5.52 4.80
N PRO A 250 22.40 -5.88 5.09
CA PRO A 250 21.34 -4.93 5.48
C PRO A 250 21.73 -3.99 6.63
N ALA A 251 22.41 -4.51 7.65
CA ALA A 251 22.87 -3.73 8.81
C ALA A 251 23.90 -2.63 8.45
N SER A 252 24.60 -2.76 7.33
CA SER A 252 25.52 -1.73 6.84
C SER A 252 24.78 -0.51 6.28
N HIS A 253 23.60 -0.70 5.68
CA HIS A 253 22.84 0.40 5.09
C HIS A 253 22.35 1.39 6.16
N TRP A 254 21.88 0.88 7.31
CA TRP A 254 21.44 1.73 8.42
C TRP A 254 22.57 2.62 8.94
N ARG A 255 23.72 2.01 9.25
CA ARG A 255 24.90 2.72 9.79
C ARG A 255 25.44 3.79 8.84
N ALA A 256 25.26 3.61 7.54
CA ALA A 256 25.71 4.56 6.55
C ALA A 256 24.83 5.82 6.46
N VAL A 257 23.58 5.74 6.89
CA VAL A 257 22.58 6.80 6.65
C VAL A 257 22.12 7.47 7.94
N PHE A 258 21.87 6.70 8.99
CA PHE A 258 21.36 7.23 10.25
C PHE A 258 22.48 7.37 11.29
N PRO A 259 22.57 8.52 11.98
CA PRO A 259 23.62 8.76 12.98
C PRO A 259 23.36 8.01 14.30
N VAL A 260 22.20 7.39 14.45
CA VAL A 260 21.82 6.61 15.63
C VAL A 260 21.96 5.11 15.36
N PRO A 261 22.51 4.31 16.29
CA PRO A 261 22.46 2.85 16.16
C PRO A 261 21.02 2.34 16.09
N PHE A 262 20.77 1.33 15.25
CA PHE A 262 19.43 0.77 15.05
C PHE A 262 18.75 0.35 16.36
N ALA A 263 19.47 -0.36 17.24
CA ALA A 263 18.94 -0.79 18.54
C ALA A 263 18.49 0.39 19.40
N ARG A 264 19.23 1.51 19.38
CA ARG A 264 18.88 2.71 20.13
C ARG A 264 17.65 3.40 19.54
N PHE A 265 17.50 3.42 18.21
CA PHE A 265 16.28 3.89 17.58
C PHE A 265 15.07 3.06 18.01
N VAL A 266 15.16 1.73 17.95
CA VAL A 266 14.08 0.82 18.37
C VAL A 266 13.68 1.06 19.83
N GLN A 267 14.66 1.18 20.73
CA GLN A 267 14.41 1.45 22.14
C GLN A 267 13.72 2.80 22.37
N HIS A 268 14.23 3.88 21.76
CA HIS A 268 13.62 5.22 21.89
C HIS A 268 12.22 5.26 21.31
N PHE A 269 12.00 4.63 20.14
CA PHE A 269 10.68 4.54 19.54
C PHE A 269 9.71 3.78 20.44
N ARG A 270 10.14 2.66 21.02
CA ARG A 270 9.34 1.87 21.97
C ARG A 270 8.91 2.71 23.16
N ALA A 271 9.84 3.43 23.79
CA ALA A 271 9.54 4.32 24.91
C ALA A 271 8.57 5.44 24.50
N ARG A 272 8.73 6.03 23.32
CA ARG A 272 7.80 7.05 22.78
C ARG A 272 6.40 6.47 22.54
N LEU A 273 6.31 5.24 22.05
CA LEU A 273 5.05 4.57 21.79
C LEU A 273 4.26 4.30 23.08
N GLU A 274 4.96 3.87 24.13
CA GLU A 274 4.37 3.59 25.45
C GLU A 274 4.01 4.86 26.23
N ALA A 275 4.82 5.91 26.09
CA ALA A 275 4.64 7.16 26.83
C ALA A 275 3.64 8.13 26.16
N TRP A 276 2.99 7.75 25.05
CA TRP A 276 2.16 8.68 24.28
C TRP A 276 0.96 9.17 25.10
N PRO A 277 0.87 10.46 25.44
CA PRO A 277 -0.24 10.98 26.23
C PRO A 277 -1.42 11.31 25.30
N GLU A 278 -2.62 10.92 25.72
CA GLU A 278 -3.89 11.15 25.03
C GLU A 278 -4.12 12.65 24.70
N SER A 279 -3.56 13.54 25.51
CA SER A 279 -3.63 15.01 25.39
C SER A 279 -2.98 15.61 24.13
N ARG A 280 -2.19 14.83 23.37
CA ARG A 280 -1.61 15.31 22.09
C ARG A 280 -2.52 15.17 20.88
N LEU A 281 -3.71 14.58 21.04
CA LEU A 281 -4.69 14.42 19.95
C LEU A 281 -5.51 15.70 19.68
N GLU A 282 -5.46 16.68 20.58
CA GLU A 282 -6.30 17.89 20.53
C GLU A 282 -5.59 19.16 20.02
N SER A 283 -4.28 19.09 19.77
CA SER A 283 -3.51 20.26 19.31
C SER A 283 -3.18 20.16 17.81
N PRO A 284 -3.81 20.99 16.95
CA PRO A 284 -3.30 21.19 15.61
C PRO A 284 -1.97 21.96 15.71
N ARG A 285 -0.88 21.37 15.22
CA ARG A 285 0.32 22.10 14.82
C ARG A 285 0.38 22.10 13.31
#